data_AF-A0A3A9GJP0-F1
#
_entry.id   AF-A0A3A9GJP0-F1
#
_cell.length_a   1.000
_cell.length_b   1.000
_cell.length_c   1.000
_cell.angle_alpha   90.00
_cell.angle_beta   90.00
_cell.angle_gamma   90.00
#
_symmetry.space_group_name_H-M   'P 1'
#
loop_
_entity.id
_entity.type
_entity.pdbx_description
1 polymer ?
#
loop_
_entity_poly.entity_id
_entity_poly.type
_entity_poly.pdbx_seq_one_letter_code
_entity_poly.pdbx_strand_id
1 'polypeptide(L)'
;MPEDYFKGALTNFSQDAANGGAIRHLWNRGYSIREIMGQLDFPANYERVQNVVWEHLLNTGVICLTKPEHTMGQKVTYVKEYDKYGRTSFRRVVKAGTGEDIIYIPCNFGLVVHRDRELYERMLGCLTDRQREYVTDIPWKRMKVYHKRDKKLEGILNILKDKEFFADFFPGEET
;
A
#
# COMPACT_ATOMS: atom_id res chain seq x y z
N MET A 1 -7.68 -20.57 -34.25
CA MET A 1 -6.59 -20.43 -33.29
C MET A 1 -7.06 -19.74 -31.99
N PRO A 2 -7.78 -20.42 -31.06
CA PRO A 2 -8.10 -19.87 -29.73
C PRO A 2 -7.41 -20.60 -28.55
N GLU A 3 -6.86 -21.79 -28.78
CA GLU A 3 -6.43 -22.71 -27.72
C GLU A 3 -5.09 -22.33 -27.08
N ASP A 4 -4.15 -21.83 -27.88
CA ASP A 4 -2.83 -21.37 -27.41
C ASP A 4 -2.91 -20.05 -26.64
N TYR A 5 -3.86 -19.18 -27.00
CA TYR A 5 -4.11 -17.93 -26.29
C TYR A 5 -4.68 -18.19 -24.89
N PHE A 6 -5.62 -19.13 -24.77
CA PHE A 6 -6.20 -19.49 -23.48
C PHE A 6 -5.19 -20.18 -22.56
N LYS A 7 -4.38 -21.10 -23.10
CA LYS A 7 -3.29 -21.73 -22.33
C LYS A 7 -2.26 -20.71 -21.87
N GLY A 8 -1.84 -19.79 -22.75
CA GLY A 8 -0.94 -18.69 -22.38
C GLY A 8 -1.50 -17.78 -21.29
N ALA A 9 -2.78 -17.39 -21.39
CA ALA A 9 -3.45 -16.58 -20.38
C ALA A 9 -3.57 -17.30 -19.03
N LEU A 10 -3.84 -18.61 -19.03
CA LEU A 10 -3.95 -19.42 -17.82
C LEU A 10 -2.58 -19.63 -17.15
N THR A 11 -1.54 -19.90 -17.93
CA THR A 11 -0.16 -20.03 -17.42
C THR A 11 0.34 -18.72 -16.82
N ASN A 12 0.12 -17.59 -17.51
CA ASN A 12 0.42 -16.26 -16.98
C ASN A 12 -0.35 -15.99 -15.68
N PHE A 13 -1.64 -16.34 -15.63
CA PHE A 13 -2.45 -16.19 -14.41
C PHE A 13 -1.98 -17.05 -13.24
N SER A 14 -1.62 -18.33 -13.48
CA SER A 14 -1.09 -19.22 -12.44
C SER A 14 0.26 -18.77 -11.91
N GLN A 15 1.14 -18.26 -12.77
CA GLN A 15 2.43 -17.68 -12.37
C GLN A 15 2.24 -16.34 -11.64
N ASP A 16 1.29 -15.51 -12.08
CA ASP A 16 0.90 -14.26 -11.42
C ASP A 16 0.32 -14.47 -10.01
N ALA A 17 -0.36 -15.59 -9.78
CA ALA A 17 -0.85 -15.98 -8.45
C ALA A 17 0.32 -16.41 -7.52
N ALA A 18 1.35 -17.07 -8.07
CA ALA A 18 2.54 -17.48 -7.34
C ALA A 18 3.45 -16.28 -6.97
N ASN A 19 3.58 -15.29 -7.87
CA ASN A 19 4.45 -14.13 -7.69
C ASN A 19 3.96 -13.14 -6.62
N GLY A 20 2.66 -13.12 -6.32
CA GLY A 20 2.12 -12.24 -5.28
C GLY A 20 2.77 -12.44 -3.91
N GLY A 21 3.18 -13.68 -3.59
CA GLY A 21 3.89 -13.99 -2.34
C GLY A 21 5.28 -13.34 -2.29
N ALA A 22 6.05 -13.44 -3.38
CA ALA A 22 7.38 -12.85 -3.49
C ALA A 22 7.34 -11.32 -3.43
N ILE A 23 6.39 -10.68 -4.14
CA ILE A 23 6.20 -9.23 -4.13
C ILE A 23 5.98 -8.73 -2.69
N ARG A 24 5.06 -9.35 -1.95
CA ARG A 24 4.78 -8.99 -0.54
C ARG A 24 6.00 -9.18 0.36
N HIS A 25 6.73 -10.28 0.16
CA HIS A 25 7.93 -10.57 0.93
C HIS A 25 9.02 -9.51 0.69
N LEU A 26 9.31 -9.18 -0.58
CA LEU A 26 10.30 -8.17 -0.95
C LEU A 26 9.89 -6.77 -0.46
N TRP A 27 8.62 -6.40 -0.61
CA TRP A 27 8.09 -5.14 -0.08
C TRP A 27 8.30 -5.01 1.44
N ASN A 28 7.99 -6.08 2.19
CA ASN A 28 8.17 -6.10 3.65
C ASN A 28 9.65 -6.00 4.06
N ARG A 29 10.58 -6.42 3.18
CA ARG A 29 12.03 -6.23 3.37
C ARG A 29 12.51 -4.82 3.04
N GLY A 30 11.61 -3.95 2.55
CA GLY A 30 11.91 -2.54 2.28
C GLY A 30 12.32 -2.25 0.83
N TYR A 31 12.08 -3.17 -0.10
CA TYR A 31 12.32 -2.95 -1.53
C TYR A 31 11.27 -1.97 -2.10
N SER A 32 11.69 -1.10 -3.02
CA SER A 32 10.78 -0.30 -3.85
C SER A 32 10.15 -1.14 -4.96
N ILE A 33 9.11 -0.63 -5.63
CA ILE A 33 8.47 -1.39 -6.72
C ILE A 33 9.45 -1.61 -7.87
N ARG A 34 10.28 -0.61 -8.17
CA ARG A 34 11.35 -0.74 -9.19
C ARG A 34 12.36 -1.82 -8.83
N GLU A 35 12.80 -1.88 -7.58
CA GLU A 35 13.71 -2.93 -7.11
C GLU A 35 13.03 -4.31 -7.16
N ILE A 36 11.76 -4.40 -6.75
CA ILE A 36 10.98 -5.65 -6.84
C ILE A 36 10.91 -6.12 -8.29
N MET A 37 10.58 -5.23 -9.22
CA MET A 37 10.51 -5.53 -10.66
C MET A 37 11.83 -6.09 -11.20
N GLY A 38 12.97 -5.55 -10.75
CA GLY A 38 14.30 -6.05 -11.13
C GLY A 38 14.68 -7.40 -10.53
N GLN A 39 13.95 -7.88 -9.52
CA GLN A 39 14.18 -9.20 -8.87
C GLN A 39 13.23 -10.29 -9.38
N LEU A 40 12.22 -9.94 -10.19
CA LEU A 40 11.30 -10.90 -10.76
C LEU A 40 11.86 -11.43 -12.08
N ASP A 41 11.93 -12.75 -12.23
CA ASP A 41 12.49 -13.43 -13.42
C ASP A 41 11.63 -13.27 -14.70
N PHE A 42 10.49 -12.58 -14.62
CA PHE A 42 9.56 -12.38 -15.72
C PHE A 42 9.10 -10.91 -15.75
N PRO A 43 8.76 -10.34 -16.92
CA PRO A 43 8.17 -9.00 -17.02
C PRO A 43 6.77 -8.99 -16.36
N ALA A 44 6.73 -8.93 -15.04
CA ALA A 44 5.54 -8.49 -14.33
C ALA A 44 5.21 -7.09 -14.85
N ASN A 45 3.95 -6.82 -15.16
CA ASN A 45 3.53 -5.45 -15.46
C ASN A 45 3.75 -4.59 -14.19
N TYR A 46 4.36 -3.42 -14.33
CA TYR A 46 4.56 -2.48 -13.23
C TYR A 46 3.26 -2.24 -12.45
N GLU A 47 2.14 -2.08 -13.16
CA GLU A 47 0.81 -1.90 -12.58
C GLU A 47 0.36 -3.10 -11.73
N ARG A 48 0.73 -4.32 -12.14
CA ARG A 48 0.44 -5.54 -11.38
C ARG A 48 1.14 -5.50 -10.03
N VAL A 49 2.43 -5.14 -9.99
CA VAL A 49 3.19 -5.04 -8.75
C VAL A 49 2.62 -3.93 -7.86
N GLN A 50 2.26 -2.78 -8.43
CA GLN A 50 1.56 -1.70 -7.72
C GLN A 50 0.27 -2.18 -7.06
N ASN A 51 -0.56 -2.92 -7.79
CA ASN A 51 -1.83 -3.44 -7.27
C ASN A 51 -1.62 -4.47 -6.16
N VAL A 52 -0.65 -5.38 -6.29
CA VAL A 52 -0.32 -6.36 -5.22
C VAL A 52 0.18 -5.65 -3.96
N VAL A 53 1.03 -4.63 -4.10
CA VAL A 53 1.51 -3.83 -2.96
C VAL A 53 0.36 -3.06 -2.33
N TRP A 54 -0.49 -2.42 -3.12
CA TRP A 54 -1.67 -1.69 -2.63
C TRP A 54 -2.62 -2.60 -1.84
N GLU A 55 -3.00 -3.74 -2.41
CA GLU A 55 -3.83 -4.73 -1.72
C GLU A 55 -3.18 -5.23 -0.43
N HIS A 56 -1.86 -5.44 -0.45
CA HIS A 56 -1.11 -5.83 0.74
C HIS A 56 -1.19 -4.76 1.83
N LEU A 57 -0.97 -3.48 1.50
CA LEU A 57 -1.04 -2.36 2.46
C LEU A 57 -2.44 -2.22 3.07
N LEU A 58 -3.50 -2.44 2.29
CA LEU A 58 -4.88 -2.48 2.78
C LEU A 58 -5.13 -3.70 3.70
N ASN A 59 -4.67 -4.88 3.27
CA ASN A 59 -4.88 -6.13 4.00
C ASN A 59 -4.14 -6.17 5.34
N THR A 60 -2.96 -5.54 5.43
CA THR A 60 -2.18 -5.43 6.66
C THR A 60 -2.60 -4.24 7.54
N GLY A 61 -3.51 -3.38 7.07
CA GLY A 61 -3.92 -2.17 7.79
C GLY A 61 -2.83 -1.10 7.86
N VAL A 62 -1.87 -1.09 6.93
CA VAL A 62 -0.95 0.05 6.80
C VAL A 62 -1.70 1.23 6.18
N ILE A 63 -2.63 0.97 5.25
CA ILE A 63 -3.53 1.97 4.68
C ILE A 63 -4.98 1.56 4.96
N CYS A 64 -5.80 2.53 5.38
CA CYS A 64 -7.24 2.41 5.53
C CYS A 64 -7.95 3.45 4.66
N LEU A 65 -9.05 3.07 4.02
CA LEU A 65 -9.84 3.98 3.17
C LEU A 65 -10.84 4.81 3.98
N THR A 66 -11.12 4.40 5.21
CA THR A 66 -11.97 5.09 6.17
C THR A 66 -11.21 5.28 7.48
N LYS A 67 -11.60 6.28 8.28
CA LYS A 67 -10.97 6.51 9.59
C LYS A 67 -11.24 5.29 10.47
N PRO A 68 -10.21 4.60 10.98
CA PRO A 68 -10.44 3.51 11.92
C PRO A 68 -11.00 4.07 13.23
N GLU A 69 -12.08 3.47 13.73
CA GLU A 69 -12.75 3.89 14.98
C GLU A 69 -11.98 3.46 16.24
N HIS A 70 -11.11 2.44 16.13
CA HIS A 70 -10.38 1.85 17.25
C HIS A 70 -8.90 1.71 16.97
N THR A 71 -8.10 2.29 17.86
CA THR A 71 -6.65 2.49 17.74
C THR A 71 -5.86 1.52 18.63
N MET A 72 -6.49 0.77 19.54
CA MET A 72 -5.78 -0.20 20.39
C MET A 72 -5.20 -1.34 19.55
N GLY A 73 -3.95 -1.74 19.76
CA GLY A 73 -3.22 -2.70 18.94
C GLY A 73 -3.98 -4.01 18.67
N GLN A 74 -4.70 -4.06 17.55
CA GLN A 74 -5.51 -5.22 17.18
C GLN A 74 -4.62 -6.32 16.59
N LYS A 75 -4.68 -7.53 17.15
CA LYS A 75 -4.02 -8.70 16.57
C LYS A 75 -4.89 -9.22 15.42
N VAL A 76 -4.55 -8.85 14.19
CA VAL A 76 -5.23 -9.37 13.00
C VAL A 76 -4.82 -10.84 12.81
N THR A 77 -5.80 -11.75 12.90
CA THR A 77 -5.62 -13.18 12.61
C THR A 77 -6.46 -13.54 11.39
N TYR A 78 -5.90 -14.29 10.45
CA TYR A 78 -6.65 -14.81 9.31
C TYR A 78 -7.23 -16.17 9.68
N VAL A 79 -8.55 -16.31 9.62
CA VAL A 79 -9.21 -17.61 9.77
C VAL A 79 -9.53 -18.14 8.38
N LYS A 80 -9.08 -19.38 8.12
CA LYS A 80 -9.37 -20.11 6.90
C LYS A 80 -10.78 -20.68 6.99
N GLU A 81 -11.70 -20.17 6.18
CA GLU A 81 -13.07 -20.68 6.06
C GLU A 81 -13.20 -21.44 4.74
N TYR A 82 -13.98 -22.52 4.76
CA TYR A 82 -14.37 -23.25 3.56
C TYR A 82 -15.83 -22.98 3.30
N ASP A 83 -16.17 -22.47 2.12
CA ASP A 83 -17.57 -22.38 1.70
C ASP A 83 -18.13 -23.77 1.38
N LYS A 84 -19.44 -23.85 1.17
CA LYS A 84 -20.16 -25.08 0.78
C LYS A 84 -19.72 -25.67 -0.58
N TYR A 85 -18.80 -25.01 -1.29
CA TYR A 85 -18.21 -25.43 -2.56
C TYR A 85 -16.71 -25.72 -2.46
N GLY A 86 -16.15 -25.77 -1.24
CA GLY A 86 -14.73 -26.06 -1.00
C GLY A 86 -13.77 -24.90 -1.34
N ARG A 87 -14.28 -23.72 -1.67
CA ARG A 87 -13.44 -22.54 -1.88
C ARG A 87 -12.95 -22.04 -0.53
N THR A 88 -11.62 -21.95 -0.42
CA THR A 88 -10.97 -21.37 0.74
C THR A 88 -11.11 -19.85 0.70
N SER A 89 -11.82 -19.26 1.65
CA SER A 89 -11.81 -17.82 1.90
C SER A 89 -11.04 -17.54 3.19
N PHE A 90 -10.31 -16.42 3.24
CA PHE A 90 -9.66 -15.97 4.45
C PHE A 90 -10.48 -14.83 5.04
N ARG A 91 -11.14 -15.07 6.16
CA ARG A 91 -11.82 -14.01 6.89
C ARG A 91 -10.83 -13.30 7.80
N ARG A 92 -10.74 -11.99 7.67
CA ARG A 92 -10.00 -11.14 8.62
C ARG A 92 -10.72 -11.16 9.96
N VAL A 93 -10.11 -11.74 10.99
CA VAL A 93 -10.61 -11.69 12.36
C VAL A 93 -9.76 -10.72 13.15
N VAL A 94 -10.40 -9.66 13.58
CA VAL A 94 -9.84 -8.67 14.49
C VAL A 94 -9.99 -9.23 15.90
N LYS A 95 -8.89 -9.60 16.56
CA LYS A 95 -8.88 -9.85 18.01
C LYS A 95 -8.40 -8.61 18.72
N ALA A 96 -9.11 -8.19 19.78
CA ALA A 96 -8.64 -7.18 20.70
C ALA A 96 -7.30 -7.65 21.29
N GLY A 97 -6.21 -6.97 20.95
CA GLY A 97 -4.90 -7.18 21.56
C GLY A 97 -4.64 -6.12 22.61
N THR A 98 -3.79 -6.44 23.58
CA THR A 98 -3.25 -5.52 24.59
C THR A 98 -2.12 -4.65 24.03
N GLY A 99 -2.15 -4.33 22.74
CA GLY A 99 -1.05 -3.66 22.03
C GLY A 99 -1.12 -2.14 22.12
N GLU A 100 0.03 -1.49 21.91
CA GLU A 100 0.19 -0.03 21.80
C GLU A 100 -0.83 0.59 20.84
N ASP A 101 -1.19 1.85 21.10
CA ASP A 101 -2.09 2.61 20.23
C ASP A 101 -1.49 2.80 18.82
N ILE A 102 -2.17 2.21 17.82
CA ILE A 102 -1.86 2.33 16.40
C ILE A 102 -2.39 3.66 15.86
N ILE A 103 -1.57 4.70 15.90
CA ILE A 103 -1.93 6.02 15.35
C ILE A 103 -2.07 5.94 13.82
N TYR A 104 -3.15 6.49 13.27
CA TYR A 104 -3.36 6.64 11.83
C TYR A 104 -3.42 8.12 11.44
N ILE A 105 -2.67 8.45 10.40
CA ILE A 105 -2.49 9.79 9.88
C ILE A 105 -3.27 9.96 8.58
N PRO A 106 -4.15 10.96 8.45
CA PRO A 106 -4.82 11.25 7.19
C PRO A 106 -3.79 11.68 6.14
N CYS A 107 -3.87 11.10 4.93
CA CYS A 107 -2.95 11.34 3.83
C CYS A 107 -3.73 11.68 2.56
N ASN A 108 -3.37 12.80 1.92
CA ASN A 108 -4.03 13.33 0.73
C ASN A 108 -3.21 13.17 -0.56
N PHE A 109 -2.15 12.36 -0.60
CA PHE A 109 -1.29 12.21 -1.79
C PHE A 109 -2.09 12.01 -3.09
N GLY A 110 -3.05 11.07 -3.07
CA GLY A 110 -3.92 10.80 -4.22
C GLY A 110 -4.92 11.93 -4.54
N LEU A 111 -5.29 12.77 -3.57
CA LEU A 111 -6.09 13.97 -3.86
C LEU A 111 -5.23 15.07 -4.48
N VAL A 112 -4.07 15.37 -3.89
CA VAL A 112 -3.22 16.49 -4.31
C VAL A 112 -2.66 16.25 -5.71
N VAL A 113 -2.17 15.06 -6.05
CA VAL A 113 -1.63 14.75 -7.39
C VAL A 113 -2.63 15.04 -8.52
N HIS A 114 -3.94 14.89 -8.25
CA HIS A 114 -5.00 15.14 -9.22
C HIS A 114 -5.58 16.56 -9.14
N ARG A 115 -5.42 17.26 -8.01
CA ARG A 115 -5.96 18.60 -7.77
C ARG A 115 -4.96 19.70 -8.14
N ASP A 116 -3.72 19.52 -7.72
CA ASP A 116 -2.63 20.48 -7.85
C ASP A 116 -1.30 19.73 -8.04
N ARG A 117 -0.95 19.52 -9.32
CA ARG A 117 0.25 18.78 -9.69
C ARG A 117 1.53 19.53 -9.34
N GLU A 118 1.54 20.86 -9.43
CA GLU A 118 2.72 21.65 -9.11
C GLU A 118 3.06 21.54 -7.62
N LEU A 119 2.05 21.62 -6.75
CA LEU A 119 2.21 21.41 -5.33
C LEU A 119 2.71 19.99 -5.02
N TYR A 120 2.18 18.98 -5.71
CA TYR A 120 2.63 17.60 -5.60
C TYR A 120 4.13 17.45 -5.94
N GLU A 121 4.57 18.00 -7.07
CA GLU A 121 5.97 17.95 -7.50
C GLU A 121 6.90 18.74 -6.56
N ARG A 122 6.46 19.91 -6.06
CA ARG A 122 7.19 20.68 -5.02
C ARG A 122 7.41 19.86 -3.75
N MET A 123 6.38 19.15 -3.29
CA MET A 123 6.45 18.26 -2.15
C MET A 123 7.44 17.10 -2.42
N LEU A 124 7.35 16.44 -3.58
CA LEU A 124 8.30 15.38 -3.96
C LEU A 124 9.74 15.87 -4.08
N GLY A 125 9.95 17.15 -4.40
CA GLY A 125 11.26 17.80 -4.44
C GLY A 125 11.92 17.91 -3.06
N CYS A 126 11.15 17.88 -1.98
CA CYS A 126 11.67 17.91 -0.60
C CYS A 126 12.10 16.52 -0.09
N LEU A 127 11.61 15.45 -0.71
CA LEU A 127 11.80 14.08 -0.25
C LEU A 127 13.11 13.48 -0.77
N THR A 128 13.68 12.53 -0.01
CA THR A 128 14.76 11.67 -0.51
C THR A 128 14.26 10.79 -1.66
N ASP A 129 15.16 10.27 -2.50
CA ASP A 129 14.76 9.44 -3.64
C ASP A 129 13.92 8.22 -3.22
N ARG A 130 14.27 7.57 -2.11
CA ARG A 130 13.48 6.44 -1.59
C ARG A 130 12.08 6.82 -1.13
N GLN A 131 11.93 7.98 -0.51
CA GLN A 131 10.61 8.47 -0.07
C GLN A 131 9.78 8.93 -1.26
N ARG A 132 10.41 9.57 -2.26
CA ARG A 132 9.76 9.91 -3.52
C ARG A 132 9.23 8.66 -4.20
N GLU A 133 10.06 7.62 -4.33
CA GLU A 133 9.64 6.32 -4.88
C GLU A 133 8.47 5.72 -4.10
N TYR A 134 8.51 5.74 -2.76
CA TYR A 134 7.39 5.28 -1.94
C TYR A 134 6.08 5.99 -2.28
N VAL A 135 6.13 7.33 -2.39
CA VAL A 135 4.94 8.14 -2.67
C VAL A 135 4.49 8.00 -4.12
N THR A 136 5.39 7.83 -5.10
CA THR A 136 5.01 7.70 -6.52
C THR A 136 4.59 6.29 -6.91
N ASP A 137 5.17 5.28 -6.29
CA ASP A 137 4.99 3.88 -6.68
C ASP A 137 3.72 3.29 -6.09
N ILE A 138 3.22 3.83 -4.97
CA ILE A 138 1.91 3.43 -4.44
C ILE A 138 0.79 4.08 -5.28
N PRO A 139 -0.18 3.30 -5.78
CA PRO A 139 -1.30 3.82 -6.56
C PRO A 139 -2.37 4.44 -5.65
N TRP A 140 -2.05 5.56 -5.02
CA TRP A 140 -2.97 6.27 -4.11
C TRP A 140 -4.30 6.56 -4.82
N LYS A 141 -5.40 6.07 -4.26
CA LYS A 141 -6.73 6.38 -4.79
C LYS A 141 -6.99 7.89 -4.67
N ARG A 142 -7.79 8.45 -5.59
CA ARG A 142 -8.21 9.86 -5.61
C ARG A 142 -9.20 10.18 -4.46
N MET A 143 -8.74 9.99 -3.24
CA MET A 143 -9.46 10.21 -1.99
C MET A 143 -8.46 10.37 -0.85
N LYS A 144 -8.93 10.92 0.27
CA LYS A 144 -8.18 10.89 1.52
C LYS A 144 -8.10 9.45 2.02
N VAL A 145 -6.91 9.00 2.38
CA VAL A 145 -6.69 7.70 3.04
C VAL A 145 -6.08 7.92 4.42
N TYR A 146 -6.03 6.88 5.24
CA TYR A 146 -5.45 6.91 6.58
C TYR A 146 -4.27 5.94 6.61
N HIS A 147 -3.08 6.46 6.84
CA HIS A 147 -1.85 5.68 6.86
C HIS A 147 -1.41 5.44 8.30
N LYS A 148 -1.12 4.20 8.66
CA LYS A 148 -0.54 3.87 9.96
C LYS A 148 0.76 4.65 10.15
N ARG A 149 0.94 5.29 11.31
CA ARG A 149 2.18 5.98 11.65
C ARG A 149 3.30 4.96 11.86
N ASP A 150 4.01 4.62 10.79
CA ASP A 150 5.16 3.72 10.78
C ASP A 150 6.44 4.48 10.43
N LYS A 151 7.59 3.79 10.46
CA LYS A 151 8.89 4.43 10.17
C LYS A 151 8.97 5.06 8.77
N LYS A 152 8.23 4.53 7.77
CA LYS A 152 8.25 5.06 6.40
C LYS A 152 7.51 6.40 6.35
N LEU A 153 6.30 6.44 6.90
CA LEU A 153 5.51 7.68 6.95
C LEU A 153 6.16 8.71 7.88
N GLU A 154 6.70 8.28 9.01
CA GLU A 154 7.36 9.17 9.98
C GLU A 154 8.52 9.94 9.35
N GLY A 155 9.32 9.28 8.51
CA GLY A 155 10.41 9.93 7.79
C GLY A 155 9.90 11.02 6.84
N ILE A 156 8.73 10.83 6.23
CA ILE A 156 8.11 11.81 5.32
C ILE A 156 7.54 12.98 6.13
N LEU A 157 6.82 12.70 7.22
CA LEU A 157 6.26 13.72 8.12
C LEU A 157 7.36 14.65 8.63
N ASN A 158 8.46 14.09 9.12
CA ASN A 158 9.58 14.88 9.67
C ASN A 158 10.23 15.83 8.67
N ILE A 159 10.22 15.51 7.37
CA ILE A 159 10.76 16.38 6.32
C ILE A 159 9.76 17.50 5.98
N LEU A 160 8.47 17.17 6.03
CA LEU A 160 7.41 18.05 5.54
C LEU A 160 6.78 18.93 6.62
N LYS A 161 6.90 18.62 7.92
CA LYS A 161 6.22 19.31 9.03
C LYS A 161 6.39 20.83 9.03
N ASP A 162 7.60 21.31 8.74
CA ASP A 162 7.94 22.73 8.75
C ASP A 162 7.66 23.42 7.39
N LYS A 163 7.00 22.71 6.45
CA LYS A 163 6.68 23.25 5.12
C LYS A 163 5.28 23.86 5.14
N GLU A 164 5.13 25.01 4.50
CA GLU A 164 3.87 25.76 4.39
C GLU A 164 2.70 24.92 3.85
N PHE A 165 2.99 23.89 3.05
CA PHE A 165 2.01 23.01 2.42
C PHE A 165 1.77 21.71 3.18
N PHE A 166 2.33 21.52 4.38
CA PHE A 166 2.17 20.29 5.16
C PHE A 166 0.71 19.87 5.32
N ALA A 167 -0.15 20.83 5.67
CA ALA A 167 -1.57 20.62 5.90
C ALA A 167 -2.35 20.18 4.65
N ASP A 168 -1.84 20.45 3.43
CA ASP A 168 -2.45 19.96 2.20
C ASP A 168 -2.32 18.43 2.07
N PHE A 169 -1.21 17.87 2.56
CA PHE A 169 -0.90 16.44 2.48
C PHE A 169 -1.37 15.67 3.72
N PHE A 170 -1.30 16.28 4.90
CA PHE A 170 -1.64 15.67 6.20
C PHE A 170 -2.64 16.52 6.99
N PRO A 171 -3.91 16.56 6.55
CA PRO A 171 -4.90 17.48 7.13
C PRO A 171 -5.28 17.07 8.56
N GLY A 172 -5.18 18.00 9.50
CA GLY A 172 -5.54 17.76 10.91
C GLY A 172 -4.40 17.17 11.74
N GLU A 173 -3.21 17.02 11.17
CA GLU A 173 -1.98 16.88 11.94
C GLU A 173 -1.42 18.27 12.29
N GLU A 174 -0.84 18.41 13.49
CA GLU A 174 -0.20 19.64 13.92
C GLU A 174 1.15 19.83 13.20
N THR A 175 1.46 21.07 12.82
CA THR A 175 2.73 21.51 12.23
C THR A 175 3.81 21.69 13.27
#